data_AF-A0A948NS73-F1
#
_entry.id   AF-A0A948NS73-F1
#
_cell.length_a   1.000
_cell.length_b   1.000
_cell.length_c   1.000
_cell.angle_alpha   90.00
_cell.angle_beta   90.00
_cell.angle_gamma   90.00
#
_symmetry.space_group_name_H-M   'P 1'
#
loop_
_entity.id
_entity.type
_entity.pdbx_description
1 polymer ?
#
loop_
_entity_poly.entity_id
_entity_poly.type
_entity_poly.pdbx_seq_one_letter_code
_entity_poly.pdbx_strand_id
1 'polypeptide(L)'
;MNAISKIVEFLNSITTTFYNLYLETRGWIYPFSLVANLFYTLSSIFNSIAWQFYYFNQWVETVTNKIASILSYENIASYFEFFLNSASEALAWVRNALKNVTSIIETWWQNTQLTVRSWIDTAKQTLQSNIN
;
A
#
# COMPACT_ATOMS: atom_id res chain seq x y z
N MET A 1 -23.36 -13.82 8.36
CA MET A 1 -23.60 -13.85 6.91
C MET A 1 -24.01 -12.45 6.45
N ASN A 2 -23.18 -11.80 5.62
CA ASN A 2 -23.43 -10.42 5.20
C ASN A 2 -24.47 -10.38 4.04
N ALA A 3 -24.97 -9.18 3.70
CA ALA A 3 -26.00 -9.02 2.67
C ALA A 3 -25.53 -9.49 1.27
N ILE A 4 -24.25 -9.35 0.96
CA ILE A 4 -23.67 -9.73 -0.34
C ILE A 4 -23.65 -11.26 -0.46
N SER A 5 -23.30 -11.99 0.60
CA SER A 5 -23.36 -13.46 0.63
C SER A 5 -24.76 -13.99 0.29
N LYS A 6 -25.81 -13.35 0.84
CA LYS A 6 -27.22 -13.72 0.55
C LYS A 6 -27.58 -13.51 -0.93
N ILE A 7 -27.06 -12.45 -1.56
CA ILE A 7 -27.29 -12.18 -2.98
C ILE A 7 -26.63 -13.26 -3.83
N VAL A 8 -25.39 -13.66 -3.50
CA VAL A 8 -24.69 -14.76 -4.19
C VAL A 8 -25.46 -16.07 -4.07
N GLU A 9 -25.93 -16.43 -2.88
CA GLU A 9 -26.76 -17.63 -2.66
C GLU A 9 -28.04 -17.61 -3.49
N PHE A 10 -28.74 -16.47 -3.53
CA PHE A 10 -29.95 -16.30 -4.33
C PHE A 10 -29.68 -16.47 -5.83
N LEU A 11 -28.62 -15.83 -6.35
CA LEU A 11 -28.23 -15.95 -7.75
C LEU A 11 -27.83 -17.38 -8.12
N ASN A 12 -27.13 -18.09 -7.23
CA ASN A 12 -26.78 -19.50 -7.41
C ASN A 12 -28.02 -20.42 -7.42
N SER A 13 -29.03 -20.11 -6.61
CA SER A 13 -30.31 -20.82 -6.63
C SER A 13 -31.04 -20.63 -7.96
N ILE A 14 -31.06 -19.40 -8.50
CA ILE A 14 -31.64 -19.11 -9.82
C ILE A 14 -30.86 -19.84 -10.93
N THR A 15 -29.53 -19.77 -10.91
CA THR A 15 -28.66 -20.53 -11.82
C THR A 15 -29.03 -22.01 -11.85
N THR A 16 -29.11 -22.63 -10.68
CA THR A 16 -29.45 -24.05 -10.53
C THR A 16 -30.83 -24.36 -11.10
N THR A 17 -31.80 -23.48 -10.83
CA THR A 17 -33.17 -23.61 -11.35
C THR A 17 -33.19 -23.63 -12.88
N PHE A 18 -32.56 -22.64 -13.52
CA PHE A 18 -32.50 -22.60 -14.98
C PHE A 18 -31.66 -23.71 -15.59
N TYR A 19 -30.58 -24.13 -14.93
CA TYR A 19 -29.79 -25.28 -15.39
C TYR A 19 -30.60 -26.57 -15.39
N ASN A 20 -31.39 -26.81 -14.34
CA ASN A 20 -32.26 -27.97 -14.26
C ASN A 20 -33.35 -27.93 -15.35
N LEU A 21 -33.94 -26.77 -15.62
CA LEU A 21 -34.88 -26.59 -16.73
C LEU A 21 -34.22 -26.88 -18.08
N TYR A 22 -32.97 -26.46 -18.29
CA TYR A 22 -32.20 -26.84 -19.47
C TYR A 22 -32.02 -28.37 -19.59
N LEU A 23 -31.64 -29.04 -18.50
CA LEU A 23 -31.42 -30.49 -18.49
C LEU A 23 -32.69 -31.28 -18.80
N GLU A 24 -33.85 -30.80 -18.35
CA GLU A 24 -35.15 -31.38 -18.63
C GLU A 24 -35.56 -31.14 -20.09
N THR A 25 -35.56 -29.88 -20.53
CA THR A 25 -36.11 -29.49 -21.83
C THR A 25 -35.24 -29.91 -23.02
N ARG A 26 -33.93 -30.10 -22.84
CA ARG A 26 -33.07 -30.62 -23.92
C ARG A 26 -33.46 -32.04 -24.37
N GLY A 27 -34.16 -32.80 -23.53
CA GLY A 27 -34.66 -34.15 -23.83
C GLY A 27 -36.04 -34.17 -24.49
N TRP A 28 -36.69 -33.01 -24.64
CA TRP A 28 -38.03 -32.93 -25.22
C TRP A 28 -38.04 -33.15 -26.73
N ILE A 29 -39.20 -33.52 -27.26
CA ILE A 29 -39.40 -33.70 -28.71
C ILE A 29 -39.43 -32.33 -29.39
N TYR A 30 -38.91 -32.26 -30.61
CA TYR A 30 -38.97 -31.06 -31.45
C TYR A 30 -40.43 -30.61 -31.69
N PRO A 31 -40.77 -29.31 -31.59
CA PRO A 31 -39.89 -28.15 -31.43
C PRO A 31 -39.67 -27.70 -29.97
N PHE A 32 -40.23 -28.40 -28.99
CA PHE A 32 -40.20 -27.97 -27.60
C PHE A 32 -38.78 -27.95 -27.00
N SER A 33 -37.86 -28.75 -27.54
CA SER A 33 -36.44 -28.73 -27.14
C SER A 33 -35.69 -27.44 -27.51
N LEU A 34 -36.25 -26.60 -28.39
CA LEU A 34 -35.62 -25.32 -28.77
C LEU A 34 -35.49 -24.35 -27.59
N VAL A 35 -36.34 -24.47 -26.57
CA VAL A 35 -36.30 -23.61 -25.38
C VAL A 35 -35.11 -23.92 -24.47
N ALA A 36 -34.49 -25.10 -24.61
CA ALA A 36 -33.39 -25.53 -23.75
C ALA A 36 -32.22 -24.54 -23.79
N ASN A 37 -31.87 -24.02 -24.97
CA ASN A 37 -30.77 -23.08 -25.11
C ASN A 37 -31.04 -21.75 -24.37
N LEU A 38 -32.30 -21.32 -24.30
CA LEU A 38 -32.69 -20.14 -23.52
C LEU A 38 -32.42 -20.38 -22.02
N PHE A 39 -32.85 -21.52 -21.48
CA PHE A 39 -32.60 -21.84 -20.06
C PHE A 39 -31.12 -22.00 -19.74
N TYR A 40 -30.33 -22.59 -20.65
CA TYR A 40 -28.88 -22.65 -20.48
C TYR A 40 -28.23 -21.26 -20.47
N THR A 41 -28.68 -20.38 -21.36
CA THR A 41 -28.20 -18.99 -21.43
C THR A 41 -28.52 -18.24 -20.15
N LEU A 42 -29.76 -18.35 -19.65
CA LEU A 42 -30.17 -17.72 -18.39
C LEU A 42 -29.34 -18.25 -17.21
N SER A 43 -29.19 -19.57 -17.08
CA SER A 43 -28.33 -20.18 -16.06
C SER A 43 -26.92 -19.60 -16.10
N SER A 44 -26.33 -19.51 -17.29
CA SER A 44 -24.97 -18.99 -17.46
C SER A 44 -24.85 -17.51 -17.08
N ILE A 45 -25.85 -16.69 -17.42
CA ILE A 45 -25.90 -15.27 -17.05
C ILE A 45 -25.97 -15.12 -15.52
N PHE A 46 -26.90 -15.80 -14.87
CA PHE A 46 -27.04 -15.72 -13.40
C PHE A 46 -25.80 -16.23 -12.67
N ASN A 47 -25.16 -17.27 -13.19
CA ASN A 47 -23.89 -17.77 -12.65
C ASN A 47 -22.78 -16.73 -12.77
N SER A 48 -22.66 -16.09 -13.93
CA SER A 48 -21.68 -15.03 -14.16
C SER A 48 -21.88 -13.87 -13.20
N ILE A 49 -23.12 -13.42 -13.00
CA ILE A 49 -23.46 -12.35 -12.05
C ILE A 49 -23.11 -12.80 -10.61
N ALA A 50 -23.43 -14.04 -10.22
CA ALA A 50 -23.08 -14.57 -8.90
C ALA A 50 -21.56 -14.50 -8.63
N TRP A 51 -20.74 -14.86 -9.63
CA TRP A 51 -19.28 -14.72 -9.55
C TRP A 51 -18.82 -13.27 -9.37
N GLN A 52 -19.42 -12.33 -10.10
CA GLN A 52 -19.08 -10.90 -9.92
C GLN A 52 -19.38 -10.42 -8.50
N PHE A 53 -20.53 -10.78 -7.93
CA PHE A 53 -20.87 -10.43 -6.54
C PHE A 53 -19.95 -11.12 -5.52
N TYR A 54 -19.56 -12.36 -5.78
CA TYR A 54 -18.59 -13.06 -4.94
C TYR A 54 -17.23 -12.35 -4.91
N TYR A 55 -16.70 -11.97 -6.07
CA TYR A 55 -15.44 -11.22 -6.14
C TYR A 55 -15.55 -9.85 -5.49
N PHE A 56 -16.68 -9.17 -5.66
CA PHE A 56 -16.94 -7.92 -4.98
C PHE A 56 -16.93 -8.09 -3.45
N ASN A 57 -17.56 -9.14 -2.91
CA ASN A 57 -17.53 -9.44 -1.47
C ASN A 57 -16.09 -9.64 -0.95
N GLN A 58 -15.30 -10.44 -1.65
CA GLN A 58 -13.89 -10.68 -1.32
C GLN A 58 -13.07 -9.39 -1.29
N TRP A 59 -13.31 -8.50 -2.25
CA TRP A 59 -12.67 -7.18 -2.28
C TRP A 59 -13.08 -6.31 -1.09
N VAL A 60 -14.39 -6.25 -0.77
CA VAL A 60 -14.89 -5.50 0.41
C VAL A 60 -14.25 -6.01 1.70
N GLU A 61 -14.18 -7.32 1.90
CA GLU A 61 -13.54 -7.93 3.06
C GLU A 61 -12.05 -7.58 3.13
N THR A 62 -11.35 -7.62 2.01
CA THR A 62 -9.94 -7.25 1.92
C THR A 62 -9.70 -5.80 2.31
N VAL A 63 -10.51 -4.87 1.77
CA VAL A 63 -10.42 -3.44 2.08
C VAL A 63 -10.75 -3.19 3.55
N THR A 64 -11.81 -3.81 4.06
CA THR A 64 -12.23 -3.70 5.46
C THR A 64 -11.11 -4.15 6.41
N ASN A 65 -10.48 -5.28 6.12
CA ASN A 65 -9.37 -5.80 6.93
C ASN A 65 -8.14 -4.88 6.88
N LYS A 66 -7.84 -4.29 5.72
CA LYS A 66 -6.75 -3.30 5.60
C LYS A 66 -7.01 -2.04 6.43
N ILE A 67 -8.23 -1.50 6.37
CA ILE A 67 -8.62 -0.34 7.16
C ILE A 67 -8.57 -0.67 8.65
N ALA A 68 -9.13 -1.82 9.06
CA ALA A 68 -9.08 -2.27 10.45
C ALA A 68 -7.65 -2.45 10.96
N SER A 69 -6.74 -2.94 10.12
CA SER A 69 -5.32 -3.04 10.43
C SER A 69 -4.68 -1.67 10.61
N ILE A 70 -4.89 -0.72 9.69
CA ILE A 70 -4.35 0.65 9.82
C ILE A 70 -4.84 1.33 11.10
N LEU A 71 -6.13 1.15 11.42
CA LEU A 71 -6.77 1.69 12.61
C LEU A 71 -6.52 0.84 13.87
N SER A 72 -5.69 -0.19 13.78
CA SER A 72 -5.36 -0.99 14.97
C SER A 72 -4.65 -0.10 15.99
N TYR A 73 -4.94 -0.37 17.27
CA TYR A 73 -4.32 0.35 18.37
C TYR A 73 -2.78 0.30 18.29
N GLU A 74 -2.23 -0.85 17.91
CA GLU A 74 -0.78 -1.05 17.74
C GLU A 74 -0.19 -0.15 16.65
N ASN A 75 -0.84 -0.04 15.50
CA ASN A 75 -0.36 0.84 14.43
C ASN A 75 -0.50 2.31 14.79
N ILE A 76 -1.60 2.71 15.44
CA ILE A 76 -1.77 4.08 15.93
C ILE A 76 -0.70 4.39 17.00
N ALA A 77 -0.48 3.48 17.94
CA ALA A 77 0.51 3.64 18.99
C ALA A 77 1.93 3.75 18.44
N SER A 78 2.30 2.95 17.44
CA SER A 78 3.64 3.01 16.82
C SER A 78 3.89 4.34 16.10
N TYR A 79 2.87 4.92 15.46
CA TYR A 79 2.97 6.27 14.89
C TYR A 79 3.23 7.33 15.97
N PHE A 80 2.51 7.26 17.10
CA PHE A 80 2.76 8.18 18.22
C PHE A 80 4.14 7.96 18.84
N GLU A 81 4.57 6.71 19.02
CA GLU A 81 5.88 6.38 19.55
C GLU A 81 7.01 6.92 18.65
N PHE A 82 6.92 6.73 17.33
CA PHE A 82 7.86 7.31 16.37
C PHE A 82 7.96 8.84 16.50
N PHE A 83 6.82 9.51 16.60
CA PHE A 83 6.77 10.97 16.74
C PHE A 83 7.40 11.43 18.07
N LEU A 84 7.07 10.76 19.17
CA LEU A 84 7.61 11.07 20.49
C LEU A 84 9.12 10.83 20.57
N ASN A 85 9.61 9.74 19.99
CA ASN A 85 11.04 9.44 19.91
C ASN A 85 11.78 10.50 19.09
N SER A 86 11.26 10.86 17.92
CA SER A 86 11.83 11.92 17.07
C SER A 86 11.87 13.28 17.78
N ALA A 87 10.81 13.62 18.52
CA ALA A 87 10.75 14.85 19.31
C ALA A 87 11.76 14.84 20.47
N SER A 88 11.92 13.69 21.13
CA SER A 88 12.91 13.49 22.19
C SER A 88 14.34 13.66 21.66
N GLU A 89 14.65 13.07 20.51
CA GLU A 89 15.94 13.21 19.83
C GLU A 89 16.23 14.67 19.44
N ALA A 90 15.25 15.36 18.85
CA ALA A 90 15.38 16.77 18.51
C ALA A 90 15.64 17.63 19.75
N LEU A 91 14.92 17.39 20.84
CA LEU A 91 15.12 18.08 22.11
C LEU A 91 16.52 17.79 22.69
N ALA A 92 16.99 16.55 22.60
CA ALA A 92 18.34 16.17 23.03
C ALA A 92 19.41 16.87 22.18
N TRP A 93 19.20 17.00 20.87
CA TRP A 93 20.10 17.75 19.99
C TRP A 93 20.16 19.23 20.39
N VAL A 94 19.00 19.85 20.63
CA VAL A 94 18.90 21.27 21.06
C VAL A 94 19.58 21.49 22.41
N ARG A 95 19.33 20.61 23.40
CA ARG A 95 19.99 20.68 24.72
C ARG A 95 21.50 20.58 24.63
N ASN A 96 22.00 19.82 23.65
CA ASN A 96 23.44 19.62 23.40
C ASN A 96 23.97 20.49 22.25
N ALA A 97 23.24 21.52 21.81
CA ALA A 97 23.54 22.25 20.57
C ALA A 97 24.97 22.81 20.55
N LEU A 98 25.45 23.39 21.66
CA LEU A 98 26.82 23.90 21.77
C LEU A 98 27.87 22.80 21.51
N LYS A 99 27.73 21.65 22.17
CA LYS A 99 28.65 20.52 21.99
C LYS A 99 28.60 19.97 20.56
N ASN A 100 27.40 19.87 19.99
CA ASN A 100 27.19 19.39 18.62
C ASN A 100 27.84 20.34 17.60
N VAL A 101 27.63 21.64 17.74
CA VAL A 101 28.24 22.67 16.88
C VAL A 101 29.76 22.65 17.00
N THR A 102 30.30 22.61 18.22
CA THR A 102 31.76 22.51 18.43
C THR A 102 32.32 21.26 17.75
N SER A 103 31.67 20.10 17.89
CA SER A 103 32.10 18.86 17.25
C SER A 103 32.07 18.95 15.72
N ILE A 104 31.06 19.60 15.14
CA ILE A 104 30.97 19.84 13.69
C ILE A 104 32.13 20.73 13.23
N ILE A 105 32.39 21.83 13.96
CA ILE A 105 33.48 22.76 13.66
C ILE A 105 34.84 22.05 13.73
N GLU A 106 35.08 21.27 14.79
CA GLU A 106 36.32 20.50 14.94
C GLU A 106 36.49 19.50 13.81
N THR A 107 35.45 18.76 13.46
CA THR A 107 35.48 17.80 12.34
C THR A 107 35.80 18.49 11.02
N TRP A 108 35.12 19.60 10.75
CA TRP A 108 35.37 20.41 9.55
C TRP A 108 36.82 20.90 9.50
N TRP A 109 37.33 21.45 10.61
CA TRP A 109 38.69 21.96 10.69
C TRP A 109 39.72 20.84 10.48
N GLN A 110 39.54 19.68 11.12
CA GLN A 110 40.45 18.54 10.95
C GLN A 110 40.56 18.09 9.49
N ASN A 111 39.44 18.12 8.76
CA ASN A 111 39.39 17.73 7.36
C ASN A 111 39.97 18.79 6.41
N THR A 112 39.86 20.08 6.74
CA THR A 112 40.24 21.19 5.84
C THR A 112 41.59 21.83 6.16
N GLN A 113 42.15 21.59 7.35
CA GLN A 113 43.38 22.25 7.81
C GLN A 113 44.57 22.10 6.86
N LEU A 114 44.73 20.95 6.20
CA LEU A 114 45.86 20.71 5.30
C LEU A 114 45.73 21.55 4.02
N THR A 115 44.53 21.62 3.46
CA THR A 115 44.23 22.45 2.29
C THR A 115 44.41 23.93 2.61
N VAL A 116 43.89 24.39 3.75
CA VAL A 116 44.04 25.79 4.19
C VAL A 116 45.51 26.13 4.41
N ARG A 117 46.29 25.24 5.05
CA ARG A 117 47.74 25.42 5.22
C ARG A 117 48.47 25.50 3.87
N SER A 118 48.13 24.63 2.92
CA SER A 118 48.70 24.66 1.58
C SER A 118 48.41 25.99 0.87
N TRP A 119 47.19 26.53 0.96
CA TRP A 119 46.86 27.83 0.39
C TRP A 119 47.64 28.96 1.05
N ILE A 120 47.81 28.93 2.37
CA ILE A 120 48.62 29.89 3.11
C ILE A 120 50.07 29.85 2.63
N ASP A 121 50.64 28.66 2.44
CA ASP A 121 52.03 28.50 2.02
C ASP A 121 52.23 28.99 0.57
N THR A 122 51.30 28.71 -0.34
CA THR A 122 51.31 29.28 -1.70
C THR A 122 51.24 30.80 -1.68
N ALA A 123 50.33 31.38 -0.88
CA ALA A 123 50.19 32.83 -0.77
C ALA A 123 51.47 33.50 -0.25
N LYS A 124 52.14 32.88 0.74
CA LYS A 124 53.44 33.35 1.24
C LYS A 124 54.51 33.36 0.15
N GLN A 125 54.60 32.29 -0.64
CA GLN A 125 55.55 32.20 -1.75
C GLN A 125 55.31 33.29 -2.80
N THR A 126 54.06 33.51 -3.20
CA THR A 126 53.69 34.57 -4.15
C THR A 126 54.00 35.97 -3.62
N LEU A 127 53.79 36.22 -2.33
CA LEU A 127 54.11 37.51 -1.73
C LEU A 127 55.63 37.75 -1.73
N GLN A 128 56.43 36.75 -1.36
CA GLN A 128 57.89 36.84 -1.38
C GLN A 128 58.46 37.05 -2.79
N SER A 129 57.89 36.40 -3.81
CA SER A 129 58.32 36.62 -5.21
C SER A 129 57.99 38.01 -5.74
N ASN A 130 57.05 38.73 -5.12
CA ASN A 130 56.67 40.08 -5.54
C ASN A 130 57.44 41.18 -4.76
N ILE A 131 58.17 40.82 -3.71
CA ILE A 131 58.97 41.74 -2.88
C ILE A 131 60.47 41.69 -3.26
N ASN A 132 60.92 40.59 -3.88
CA ASN A 132 62.25 40.45 -4.46
C ASN A 132 62.26 40.81 -5.95
#